data_AF-A0A964C3I4-F1
#
_entry.id   AF-A0A964C3I4-F1
#
_cell.length_a   1.000
_cell.length_b   1.000
_cell.length_c   1.000
_cell.angle_alpha   90.00
_cell.angle_beta   90.00
_cell.angle_gamma   90.00
#
_symmetry.space_group_name_H-M   'P 1'
#
loop_
_entity.id
_entity.type
_entity.pdbx_description
1 polymer ?
#
loop_
_entity_poly.entity_id
_entity_poly.type
_entity_poly.pdbx_seq_one_letter_code
_entity_poly.pdbx_strand_id
1 'polypeptide(L)' 'MTVSSANVPAIAIEAIVQRIFAFRQITPLDRRLLKSAMLSANRLNEKDRCQINRVHQGIQDGLILVVE' A
#
# COMPACT_ATOMS: atom_id res chain seq x y z
N MET A 1 26.01 15.72 -9.56
CA MET A 1 24.55 15.83 -9.77
C MET A 1 23.86 15.04 -8.67
N THR A 2 23.47 15.71 -7.58
CA THR A 2 22.73 15.07 -6.49
C THR A 2 21.26 15.16 -6.82
N VAL A 3 20.66 14.04 -7.21
CA VAL A 3 19.20 13.96 -7.35
C VAL A 3 18.58 14.15 -5.97
N SER A 4 17.99 15.32 -5.75
CA SER A 4 17.18 15.61 -4.57
C SER A 4 16.09 14.54 -4.51
N SER A 5 16.16 13.68 -3.49
CA SER A 5 15.10 12.74 -3.16
C SER A 5 13.84 13.57 -2.95
N ALA A 6 12.93 13.55 -3.93
CA ALA A 6 11.65 14.20 -3.79
C ALA A 6 11.02 13.65 -2.51
N ASN A 7 10.74 14.55 -1.56
CA ASN A 7 10.03 14.26 -0.33
C ASN A 7 8.61 13.86 -0.72
N VAL A 8 8.44 12.61 -1.19
CA VAL A 8 7.13 12.04 -1.47
C VAL A 8 6.42 12.10 -0.13
N PRO A 9 5.32 12.87 0.00
CA PRO A 9 4.58 12.88 1.25
C PRO A 9 4.27 11.43 1.58
N ALA A 10 4.62 11.01 2.80
CA ALA A 10 4.43 9.63 3.23
C ALA A 10 2.94 9.30 3.10
N ILE A 11 2.57 8.64 2.01
CA ILE A 11 1.18 8.29 1.73
C ILE A 11 0.81 7.24 2.77
N ALA A 12 -0.17 7.56 3.61
CA ALA A 12 -0.64 6.65 4.64
C ALA A 12 -1.11 5.34 4.02
N ILE A 13 -0.79 4.22 4.67
CA ILE A 13 -1.18 2.88 4.22
C ILE A 13 -2.69 2.80 3.98
N GLU A 14 -3.48 3.43 4.84
CA GLU A 14 -4.93 3.52 4.70
C GLU A 14 -5.38 4.08 3.35
N ALA A 15 -4.75 5.15 2.85
CA ALA A 15 -5.12 5.76 1.56
C ALA A 15 -4.82 4.80 0.39
N ILE A 16 -3.71 4.07 0.46
CA ILE A 16 -3.35 3.07 -0.56
C ILE A 16 -4.34 1.91 -0.53
N VAL A 17 -4.70 1.43 0.67
CA VAL A 17 -5.69 0.36 0.84
C VAL A 17 -7.06 0.78 0.33
N GLN A 18 -7.53 1.99 0.63
CA GLN A 18 -8.78 2.53 0.09
C GLN A 18 -8.78 2.53 -1.43
N ARG A 19 -7.66 2.94 -2.06
CA ARG A 19 -7.49 2.91 -3.52
C ARG A 19 -7.61 1.50 -4.07
N ILE A 20 -6.89 0.53 -3.49
CA ILE A 20 -6.95 -0.88 -3.90
C ILE A 20 -8.38 -1.42 -3.84
N PHE A 21 -9.12 -1.12 -2.77
CA PHE A 21 -10.51 -1.57 -2.62
C PHE A 21 -11.47 -0.88 -3.58
N ALA A 22 -11.24 0.40 -3.91
CA ALA A 22 -12.06 1.14 -4.87
C ALA A 22 -11.92 0.55 -6.29
N PHE A 23 -10.70 0.19 -6.69
CA PHE A 23 -10.45 -0.40 -8.01
C PHE A 23 -10.50 -1.94 -8.02
N ARG A 24 -10.67 -2.57 -6.85
CA ARG A 24 -10.66 -4.03 -6.67
C ARG A 24 -9.41 -4.69 -7.25
N GLN A 25 -8.29 -3.97 -7.25
CA GLN A 25 -7.06 -4.45 -7.85
C GLN A 25 -5.82 -3.86 -7.18
N ILE A 26 -4.73 -4.63 -7.16
CA ILE A 26 -3.40 -4.17 -6.78
C ILE A 26 -2.59 -3.97 -8.03
N THR A 27 -2.35 -2.70 -8.38
CA THR A 27 -1.48 -2.34 -9.51
C THR A 27 0.00 -2.35 -9.10
N PRO A 28 0.94 -2.37 -10.07
CA PRO A 28 2.37 -2.19 -9.79
C PRO A 28 2.66 -0.89 -9.01
N LEU A 29 1.88 0.16 -9.28
CA LEU A 29 1.98 1.42 -8.53
C LEU A 29 1.59 1.24 -7.05
N ASP A 30 0.48 0.59 -6.76
CA ASP A 30 0.03 0.33 -5.38
C ASP A 30 1.08 -0.47 -4.60
N ARG A 31 1.68 -1.46 -5.27
CA ARG A 31 2.76 -2.28 -4.70
C ARG A 31 3.98 -1.44 -4.34
N ARG A 32 4.41 -0.54 -5.24
CA ARG A 32 5.53 0.39 -5.00
C ARG A 32 5.20 1.35 -3.85
N LEU A 33 3.97 1.87 -3.80
CA LEU A 33 3.52 2.76 -2.75
C LEU A 33 3.50 2.06 -1.38
N LEU A 34 2.89 0.87 -1.28
CA LEU A 34 2.89 0.06 -0.06
C LEU A 34 4.31 -0.23 0.42
N LYS A 35 5.20 -0.65 -0.50
CA LYS A 35 6.61 -0.90 -0.16
C LYS A 35 7.29 0.36 0.37
N SER A 36 7.10 1.51 -0.28
CA SER A 36 7.67 2.77 0.19
C SER A 36 7.14 3.19 1.56
N ALA A 37 5.83 3.03 1.80
CA ALA A 37 5.20 3.34 3.07
C ALA A 37 5.74 2.44 4.19
N MET A 38 5.86 1.14 3.94
CA MET A 38 6.41 0.18 4.92
C MET A 38 7.89 0.42 5.22
N LEU A 39 8.69 0.85 4.24
CA LEU A 39 10.10 1.19 4.46
C LEU A 39 10.29 2.52 5.21
N SER A 40 9.36 3.47 5.02
CA SER A 40 9.38 4.76 5.73
C SER A 40 8.87 4.66 7.16
N ALA A 41 8.04 3.65 7.47
CA ALA A 41 7.49 3.45 8.79
C ALA A 41 8.53 2.82 9.72
N ASN A 42 8.88 3.53 10.79
CA ASN A 42 9.84 3.03 11.79
C ASN A 42 9.33 1.74 12.47
N ARG A 43 8.00 1.61 12.61
CA ARG A 43 7.25 0.38 12.95
C ARG A 43 5.83 0.49 12.39
N LEU A 44 5.28 -0.61 11.88
CA LEU A 44 3.86 -0.71 11.53
C LEU A 44 3.04 -0.74 12.81
N ASN A 45 2.12 0.19 12.96
CA ASN A 45 1.19 0.19 14.10
C ASN A 45 0.06 -0.84 13.86
N GLU A 46 -0.78 -1.05 14.87
CA GLU A 46 -1.85 -2.04 14.77
C GLU A 46 -2.88 -1.71 13.67
N LYS A 47 -3.17 -0.41 13.45
CA LYS A 47 -4.05 0.01 12.34
C LYS A 47 -3.45 -0.36 10.99
N ASP A 48 -2.17 -0.11 10.77
CA ASP A 48 -1.48 -0.44 9.52
C ASP A 48 -1.53 -1.96 9.26
N ARG A 49 -1.30 -2.77 10.30
CA ARG A 49 -1.40 -4.23 10.23
C ARG A 49 -2.81 -4.67 9.88
N CYS A 50 -3.82 -4.07 10.51
CA CYS A 50 -5.23 -4.34 10.21
C CYS A 50 -5.58 -4.03 8.74
N GLN A 51 -5.08 -2.91 8.21
CA GLN A 51 -5.30 -2.51 6.81
C GLN A 51 -4.62 -3.48 5.83
N ILE A 52 -3.37 -3.88 6.11
CA ILE A 52 -2.65 -4.87 5.30
C ILE A 52 -3.35 -6.23 5.33
N ASN A 53 -3.77 -6.70 6.50
CA ASN A 53 -4.50 -7.96 6.66
C ASN A 53 -5.81 -7.94 5.88
N ARG A 54 -6.51 -6.79 5.86
CA ARG A 54 -7.74 -6.63 5.09
C ARG A 54 -7.50 -6.78 3.59
N VAL A 55 -6.42 -6.20 3.05
CA VAL A 55 -6.03 -6.40 1.64
C VAL A 55 -5.70 -7.86 1.38
N HIS A 56 -4.92 -8.48 2.27
CA HIS A 56 -4.56 -9.90 2.15
C HIS A 56 -5.79 -10.80 2.10
N GLN A 57 -6.76 -10.60 3.01
CA GLN A 57 -8.03 -11.32 2.99
C GLN A 57 -8.80 -11.07 1.70
N GLY A 58 -8.87 -9.83 1.22
CA GLY A 58 -9.52 -9.50 -0.04
C GLY A 58 -8.90 -10.20 -1.26
N ILE A 59 -7.59 -10.48 -1.24
CA ILE A 59 -6.94 -11.30 -2.27
C ILE A 59 -7.37 -12.77 -2.12
N GLN A 60 -7.32 -13.32 -0.90
CA GLN A 60 -7.68 -14.71 -0.63
C GLN A 60 -9.13 -15.02 -0.99
N ASP A 61 -10.04 -14.06 -0.75
CA ASP A 61 -11.46 -14.17 -1.07
C ASP A 61 -11.77 -13.95 -2.55
N GLY A 62 -10.77 -13.61 -3.38
CA GLY A 62 -10.96 -13.27 -4.79
C GLY A 62 -11.62 -11.91 -5.04
N LEU A 63 -11.73 -11.06 -4.02
CA LEU A 63 -12.30 -9.70 -4.10
C LEU A 63 -11.33 -8.67 -4.66
N ILE A 64 -10.03 -8.98 -4.70
CA ILE A 64 -8.97 -8.09 -5.17
C ILE A 64 -8.10 -8.87 -6.15
N LEU A 65 -8.02 -8.37 -7.38
CA LEU A 65 -7.13 -8.92 -8.39
C LEU A 65 -5.71 -8.36 -8.24
N VAL A 66 -4.71 -9.22 -8.38
CA VAL A 66 -3.32 -8.77 -8.42
C VAL A 66 -2.90 -8.61 -9.88
N VAL A 67 -2.56 -7.38 -10.29
CA VAL A 67 -2.23 -7.06 -11.68
C VAL A 67 -0.71 -6.97 -11.85
N GLU A 68 -0.20 -7.50 -12.97
CA GLU A 68 1.23 -7.50 -13.35
C GLU A 68 1.65 -6.21 -14.07
#